data_AF-A0A7S3DIT8-F1
#
_entry.id   AF-A0A7S3DIT8-F1
#
_cell.length_a   1.000
_cell.length_b   1.000
_cell.length_c   1.000
_cell.angle_alpha   90.00
_cell.angle_beta   90.00
_cell.angle_gamma   90.00
#
_symmetry.space_group_name_H-M   'P 1'
#
loop_
_entity.id
_entity.type
_entity.pdbx_description
1 polymer ?
#
loop_
_entity_poly.entity_id
_entity_poly.type
_entity_poly.pdbx_seq_one_letter_code
_entity_poly.pdbx_strand_id
1 'polypeptide(L)'
;LIPMVDRILFGQSECSVICQNIGGIANATLLKPDGHLLAMDTGPGNMVLDGIAKVYFDDECDRNGKYSARGEVNQGLLNMMMSCPALSRPFPRNFGREDFGQAYIDTHLLPYSRLHKVKG
;
A
#
# COMPACT_ATOMS: atom_id res chain seq x y z
N LEU A 1 15.48 -8.72 0.54
CA LEU A 1 15.63 -9.84 -0.41
C LEU A 1 15.27 -9.43 -1.84
N ILE A 2 14.10 -8.82 -2.06
CA ILE A 2 13.65 -8.32 -3.38
C ILE A 2 14.66 -7.37 -4.07
N PRO A 3 15.28 -6.37 -3.39
CA PRO A 3 16.13 -5.39 -4.08
C PRO A 3 17.38 -5.99 -4.76
N MET A 4 17.90 -7.10 -4.25
CA MET A 4 19.04 -7.79 -4.88
C MET A 4 18.62 -8.51 -6.16
N VAL A 5 17.41 -9.07 -6.19
CA VAL A 5 16.83 -9.68 -7.39
C VAL A 5 16.57 -8.59 -8.43
N ASP A 6 15.99 -7.47 -8.03
CA ASP A 6 15.75 -6.32 -8.90
C ASP A 6 17.06 -5.83 -9.53
N ARG A 7 18.14 -5.72 -8.75
CA ARG A 7 19.46 -5.34 -9.26
C ARG A 7 20.00 -6.34 -10.29
N ILE A 8 19.83 -7.64 -10.06
CA ILE A 8 20.29 -8.68 -11.00
C ILE A 8 19.51 -8.59 -12.32
N LEU A 9 18.20 -8.38 -12.26
CA LEU A 9 17.34 -8.36 -13.43
C LEU A 9 17.39 -7.03 -14.21
N PHE A 10 17.52 -5.90 -13.51
CA PHE A 10 17.31 -4.57 -14.08
C PHE A 10 18.47 -3.59 -13.83
N GLY A 11 19.53 -3.99 -13.13
CA GLY A 11 20.62 -3.10 -12.73
C GLY A 11 21.57 -2.65 -13.85
N GLN A 12 21.43 -3.20 -15.06
CA GLN A 12 22.22 -2.79 -16.25
C GLN A 12 21.51 -1.71 -17.09
N SER A 13 20.36 -1.21 -16.64
CA SER A 13 19.62 -0.17 -17.36
C SER A 13 20.43 1.13 -17.48
N GLU A 14 20.42 1.73 -18.67
CA GLU A 14 21.02 3.05 -18.94
C GLU A 14 20.18 4.20 -18.36
N CYS A 15 18.95 3.93 -17.94
CA CYS A 15 18.08 4.87 -17.25
C CYS A 15 17.68 4.36 -15.86
N SER A 16 17.23 5.26 -15.00
CA SER A 16 16.72 4.91 -13.67
C SER A 16 15.46 4.04 -13.78
N VAL A 17 15.43 2.92 -13.06
CA VAL A 17 14.31 1.97 -13.01
C VAL A 17 13.72 1.92 -11.62
N ILE A 18 12.38 1.94 -11.52
CA ILE A 18 11.67 1.66 -10.27
C ILE A 18 10.97 0.31 -10.41
N CYS A 19 11.37 -0.66 -9.59
CA CYS A 19 10.68 -1.92 -9.45
C CYS A 19 9.65 -1.79 -8.33
N GLN A 20 8.36 -1.73 -8.69
CA GLN A 20 7.26 -1.59 -7.74
C GLN A 20 6.60 -2.96 -7.51
N ASN A 21 6.66 -3.44 -6.28
CA ASN A 21 5.89 -4.59 -5.83
C ASN A 21 4.64 -4.12 -5.07
N ILE A 22 3.49 -4.71 -5.37
CA ILE A 22 2.20 -4.43 -4.72
C ILE A 22 1.69 -5.71 -4.06
N GLY A 23 2.30 -6.08 -2.93
CA GLY A 23 1.85 -7.17 -2.07
C GLY A 23 0.90 -6.67 -1.00
N GLY A 24 0.87 -7.32 0.18
CA GLY A 24 0.14 -6.78 1.33
C GLY A 24 0.64 -5.39 1.73
N ILE A 25 1.96 -5.22 1.81
CA ILE A 25 2.66 -3.94 1.85
C ILE A 25 3.29 -3.70 0.48
N ALA A 26 3.15 -2.48 -0.03
CA ALA A 26 3.77 -2.05 -1.26
C ALA A 26 5.21 -1.58 -0.99
N ASN A 27 6.13 -1.95 -1.86
CA ASN A 27 7.53 -1.55 -1.76
C ASN A 27 8.13 -1.24 -3.14
N ALA A 28 9.12 -0.38 -3.14
CA ALA A 28 9.79 0.08 -4.35
C ALA A 28 11.30 -0.07 -4.20
N THR A 29 11.94 -0.57 -5.25
CA THR A 29 13.39 -0.52 -5.44
C THR A 29 13.70 0.45 -6.59
N LEU A 30 14.39 1.55 -6.29
CA LEU A 30 14.97 2.45 -7.28
C LEU A 30 16.40 2.00 -7.60
N LEU A 31 16.64 1.73 -8.87
CA LEU A 31 17.95 1.41 -9.44
C LEU A 31 18.38 2.56 -10.33
N LYS A 32 19.57 3.12 -10.11
CA LYS A 32 20.15 4.18 -10.93
C LYS A 32 21.27 3.64 -11.82
N PRO A 33 21.54 4.26 -12.98
CA PRO A 33 22.63 3.85 -13.88
C PRO A 33 24.03 3.94 -13.25
N ASP A 34 24.20 4.80 -12.24
CA ASP A 34 25.44 4.94 -11.46
C ASP A 34 25.67 3.78 -10.46
N GLY A 35 24.78 2.79 -10.44
CA GLY A 35 24.84 1.64 -9.55
C GLY A 35 24.27 1.90 -8.15
N HIS A 36 23.75 3.10 -7.88
CA HIS A 36 23.05 3.42 -6.64
C HIS A 36 21.70 2.70 -6.58
N LEU A 37 21.38 2.19 -5.38
CA LEU A 37 20.17 1.44 -5.10
C LEU A 37 19.51 2.00 -3.85
N LEU A 38 18.20 2.24 -3.93
CA LEU A 38 17.38 2.62 -2.79
C LEU A 38 16.13 1.75 -2.75
N ALA A 39 15.87 1.11 -1.61
CA ALA A 39 14.69 0.28 -1.41
C ALA A 39 13.93 0.70 -0.16
N MET A 40 12.60 0.70 -0.23
CA MET A 40 11.72 1.19 0.82
C MET A 40 10.33 0.60 0.70
N ASP A 41 9.63 0.49 1.83
CA ASP A 41 8.18 0.32 1.81
C ASP A 41 7.50 1.68 1.55
N THR A 42 6.53 1.66 0.64
CA THR A 42 5.79 2.86 0.21
C THR A 42 4.50 3.05 0.99
N GLY A 43 3.93 1.96 1.54
CA GLY A 43 2.69 1.99 2.31
C GLY A 43 1.90 0.68 2.19
N PRO A 44 0.61 0.66 2.57
CA PRO A 44 -0.23 -0.50 2.31
C PRO A 44 -0.36 -0.74 0.80
N GLY A 45 -0.25 -2.00 0.39
CA GLY A 45 -0.68 -2.48 -0.92
C GLY A 45 -2.09 -3.04 -0.80
N ASN A 46 -2.23 -4.36 -0.99
CA ASN A 46 -3.51 -5.05 -0.94
C ASN A 46 -4.03 -5.31 0.48
N MET A 47 -3.19 -5.22 1.52
CA MET A 47 -3.59 -5.64 2.88
C MET A 47 -4.86 -4.94 3.40
N VAL A 48 -4.98 -3.64 3.16
CA VAL A 48 -6.16 -2.87 3.56
C VAL A 48 -7.36 -3.22 2.67
N LEU A 49 -7.15 -3.35 1.36
CA LEU A 49 -8.21 -3.71 0.40
C LEU A 49 -8.78 -5.10 0.71
N ASP A 50 -7.92 -6.08 0.97
CA ASP A 50 -8.30 -7.45 1.32
C ASP A 50 -9.07 -7.49 2.63
N GLY A 51 -8.64 -6.74 3.64
CA GLY A 51 -9.37 -6.63 4.90
C GLY A 51 -10.76 -5.98 4.74
N ILE A 52 -10.87 -4.95 3.90
CA ILE A 52 -12.17 -4.34 3.56
C ILE A 52 -13.05 -5.32 2.77
N ALA A 53 -12.49 -6.04 1.80
CA ALA A 53 -13.20 -7.04 1.02
C ALA A 53 -13.80 -8.13 1.93
N LYS A 54 -13.01 -8.57 2.91
CA LYS A 54 -13.44 -9.55 3.91
C LYS A 54 -14.57 -9.02 4.79
N VAL A 55 -14.49 -7.76 5.23
CA VAL A 55 -15.50 -7.18 6.14
C VAL A 55 -16.84 -6.92 5.43
N TYR A 56 -16.82 -6.43 4.19
CA TYR A 56 -18.04 -5.96 3.51
C TYR A 56 -18.62 -6.94 2.48
N PHE A 57 -17.80 -7.84 1.94
CA PHE A 57 -18.20 -8.73 0.84
C PHE A 57 -17.96 -10.22 1.15
N ASP A 58 -17.41 -10.55 2.32
CA ASP A 58 -17.03 -11.92 2.73
C ASP A 58 -16.06 -12.60 1.73
N ASP A 59 -15.30 -11.79 0.98
CA ASP A 59 -14.30 -12.23 0.00
C ASP A 59 -12.89 -12.02 0.54
N GLU A 60 -11.94 -12.87 0.12
CA GLU A 60 -10.53 -12.75 0.54
C GLU A 60 -9.81 -11.54 -0.05
N CYS A 61 -10.24 -11.03 -1.22
CA CYS A 61 -9.65 -9.89 -1.90
C CYS A 61 -10.63 -9.22 -2.88
N ASP A 62 -10.35 -7.96 -3.24
CA ASP A 62 -11.07 -7.27 -4.33
C ASP A 62 -10.54 -7.74 -5.70
N ARG A 63 -11.05 -8.88 -6.16
CA ARG A 63 -10.60 -9.50 -7.40
C ARG A 63 -10.80 -8.58 -8.60
N ASN A 64 -9.70 -8.25 -9.28
CA ASN A 64 -9.65 -7.35 -10.43
C ASN A 64 -10.23 -5.95 -10.14
N GLY A 65 -10.25 -5.51 -8.88
CA GLY A 65 -10.81 -4.20 -8.52
C GLY A 65 -12.33 -4.10 -8.73
N LYS A 66 -13.06 -5.22 -8.70
CA LYS A 66 -14.50 -5.29 -8.96
C LYS A 66 -15.30 -4.37 -8.03
N TYR A 67 -14.93 -4.29 -6.76
CA TYR A 67 -15.60 -3.45 -5.76
C TYR A 67 -15.13 -2.01 -5.87
N SER A 68 -13.81 -1.80 -5.83
CA SER A 68 -13.19 -0.48 -5.90
C SER A 68 -13.53 0.30 -7.17
N ALA A 69 -13.62 -0.35 -8.34
CA ALA A 69 -13.95 0.30 -9.61
C ALA A 69 -15.39 0.82 -9.70
N ARG A 70 -16.30 0.34 -8.84
CA ARG A 70 -17.69 0.80 -8.77
C ARG A 70 -17.88 1.93 -7.76
N GLY A 71 -16.93 2.10 -6.85
CA GLY A 71 -16.97 3.11 -5.82
C GLY A 71 -16.50 4.47 -6.30
N GLU A 72 -16.68 5.47 -5.45
CA GLU A 72 -16.10 6.79 -5.61
C GLU A 72 -15.13 7.07 -4.46
N VAL A 73 -14.03 7.74 -4.75
CA VAL A 73 -13.03 8.08 -3.72
C VAL A 73 -13.64 9.09 -2.75
N ASN A 74 -13.82 8.67 -1.49
CA ASN A 74 -14.14 9.59 -0.41
C ASN A 74 -12.89 10.38 -0.02
N GLN A 75 -12.83 11.65 -0.41
CA GLN A 75 -11.64 12.47 -0.17
C GLN A 75 -11.34 12.74 1.31
N GLY A 76 -12.37 12.79 2.16
CA GLY A 76 -12.16 12.93 3.61
C GLY A 76 -11.48 11.70 4.21
N LEU A 77 -11.90 10.50 3.80
CA LEU A 77 -11.27 9.24 4.20
C LEU A 77 -9.85 9.14 3.68
N LEU A 78 -9.63 9.46 2.39
CA LEU A 78 -8.30 9.45 1.78
C LEU A 78 -7.34 10.39 2.52
N ASN A 79 -7.76 11.62 2.79
CA ASN A 79 -6.94 12.59 3.52
C ASN A 79 -6.59 12.10 4.93
N MET A 80 -7.54 11.48 5.64
CA MET A 80 -7.27 10.87 6.94
C MET A 80 -6.23 9.74 6.82
N MET A 81 -6.39 8.84 5.85
CA MET A 81 -5.44 7.75 5.62
C MET A 81 -4.03 8.27 5.28
N MET A 82 -3.93 9.29 4.43
CA MET A 82 -2.67 9.93 4.05
C MET A 82 -2.02 10.69 5.21
N SER A 83 -2.79 11.06 6.24
CA SER A 83 -2.27 11.70 7.46
C SER A 83 -1.69 10.70 8.49
N CYS A 84 -1.70 9.40 8.19
CA CYS A 84 -1.17 8.37 9.08
C CYS A 84 0.31 8.64 9.44
N PRO A 85 0.67 8.76 10.74
CA PRO A 85 2.04 9.06 11.15
C PRO A 85 3.10 8.07 10.64
N ALA A 86 2.71 6.81 10.41
CA ALA A 86 3.61 5.80 9.85
C ALA A 86 4.14 6.22 8.47
N LEU A 87 3.30 6.83 7.61
CA LEU A 87 3.69 7.28 6.27
C LEU A 87 4.75 8.40 6.29
N SER A 88 4.85 9.13 7.41
CA SER A 88 5.82 10.22 7.60
C SER A 88 7.18 9.76 8.14
N ARG A 89 7.39 8.45 8.37
CA ARG A 89 8.70 7.92 8.80
C ARG A 89 9.78 8.21 7.73
N PRO A 90 11.02 8.59 8.13
CA PRO A 90 12.10 8.86 7.19
C PRO A 90 12.55 7.58 6.47
N PHE A 91 13.16 7.74 5.29
CA PHE A 91 13.74 6.61 4.56
C PHE A 91 15.12 6.20 5.09
N PRO A 92 15.50 4.91 5.00
CA PRO A 92 14.66 3.79 4.59
C PRO A 92 13.69 3.39 5.72
N ARG A 93 12.45 3.05 5.34
CA ARG A 93 11.39 2.63 6.27
C ARG A 93 10.75 1.34 5.80
N ASN A 94 10.25 0.59 6.77
CA ASN A 94 9.46 -0.61 6.57
C ASN A 94 8.10 -0.47 7.26
N PHE A 95 7.11 -1.18 6.73
CA PHE A 95 5.77 -1.29 7.29
C PHE A 95 5.38 -2.74 7.47
N GLY A 96 4.48 -2.99 8.42
CA GLY A 96 3.95 -4.31 8.66
C GLY A 96 2.45 -4.32 8.95
N ARG A 97 1.97 -5.48 9.43
CA ARG A 97 0.56 -5.66 9.83
C ARG A 97 0.19 -4.80 11.04
N GLU A 98 1.17 -4.41 11.83
CA GLU A 98 1.07 -3.48 12.95
C GLU A 98 0.69 -2.07 12.49
N ASP A 99 1.08 -1.66 11.28
CA ASP A 99 0.80 -0.33 10.76
C ASP A 99 -0.52 -0.30 9.96
N PHE A 100 -0.76 -1.31 9.11
CA PHE A 100 -1.87 -1.30 8.13
C PHE A 100 -2.69 -2.60 8.08
N GLY A 101 -2.62 -3.45 9.12
CA GLY A 101 -3.40 -4.68 9.22
C GLY A 101 -4.82 -4.47 9.74
N GLN A 102 -5.45 -5.56 10.19
CA GLN A 102 -6.86 -5.54 10.65
C GLN A 102 -7.11 -4.51 11.76
N ALA A 103 -6.17 -4.34 12.69
CA ALA A 103 -6.28 -3.35 13.76
C ALA A 103 -6.42 -1.91 13.22
N TYR A 104 -5.72 -1.58 12.14
CA TYR A 104 -5.85 -0.28 11.48
C TYR A 104 -7.25 -0.09 10.87
N ILE A 105 -7.78 -1.13 10.22
CA ILE A 105 -9.12 -1.14 9.63
C ILE A 105 -10.18 -0.92 10.71
N ASP A 106 -10.11 -1.69 11.79
CA ASP A 106 -11.09 -1.67 12.88
C ASP A 106 -11.06 -0.35 13.67
N THR A 107 -9.88 0.23 13.84
CA THR A 107 -9.68 1.43 14.66
C THR A 107 -9.88 2.73 13.89
N HIS A 108 -9.59 2.75 12.58
CA HIS A 108 -9.61 3.99 11.79
C HIS A 108 -10.67 3.95 10.67
N LEU A 109 -10.70 2.91 9.84
CA LEU A 109 -11.52 2.91 8.62
C LEU A 109 -13.01 2.64 8.91
N LEU A 110 -13.33 1.58 9.66
CA LEU A 110 -14.73 1.25 9.97
C LEU A 110 -15.42 2.33 10.82
N PRO A 111 -14.78 2.91 11.85
CA PRO A 111 -15.37 4.02 12.59
C PRO A 111 -15.63 5.24 11.71
N TYR A 112 -14.69 5.59 10.82
CA TYR A 112 -14.87 6.69 9.87
C TYR A 112 -16.06 6.45 8.94
N SER A 113 -16.15 5.26 8.33
CA SER A 113 -17.26 4.89 7.44
C SER A 113 -18.61 5.02 8.15
N ARG A 114 -18.72 4.54 9.39
CA ARG A 114 -19.95 4.65 10.20
C ARG A 114 -20.33 6.10 10.49
N LEU A 115 -19.38 6.93 10.92
CA LEU A 115 -19.62 8.32 11.29
C LEU A 115 -20.06 9.17 10.07
N HIS A 116 -19.43 8.94 8.92
CA HIS A 116 -19.63 9.73 7.72
C HIS A 116 -20.61 9.09 6.72
N LYS A 117 -21.27 7.99 7.10
CA LYS A 117 -22.21 7.21 6.26
C LYS A 117 -21.62 6.85 4.90
N VAL A 118 -20.32 6.54 4.86
CA VAL A 118 -19.63 6.08 3.64
C VAL A 118 -20.18 4.71 3.31
N LYS A 119 -20.88 4.59 2.18
CA LYS A 119 -21.38 3.29 1.69
C LYS A 119 -20.22 2.49 1.08
N GLY A 120 -20.24 1.18 1.29
CA GLY A 120 -19.41 0.22 0.57
C GLY A 120 -19.93 -0.03 -0.84
#